data_AF-A0A1F9Q3B0-F1
#
_entry.id   AF-A0A1F9Q3B0-F1
#
_cell.length_a   1.000
_cell.length_b   1.000
_cell.length_c   1.000
_cell.angle_alpha   90.00
_cell.angle_beta   90.00
_cell.angle_gamma   90.00
#
_symmetry.space_group_name_H-M   'P 1'
#
loop_
_entity.id
_entity.type
_entity.pdbx_description
1 polymer ?
#
loop_
_entity_poly.entity_id
_entity_poly.type
_entity_poly.pdbx_seq_one_letter_code
_entity_poly.pdbx_strand_id
1 'polypeptide(L)'
;MRYLKAIMLALLFVVSMLFFVQNNAPLSTSIQLEFKLITLNLISVPLPLYLFVLAAFLLGVVFSLGFLLVDRIRLGLELKALRRQYASLEDEALALRTLPLNQPENKPHPGV
;
A
#
# COMPACT_ATOMS: atom_id res chain seq x y z
N MET A 1 11.56 1.53 0.74
CA MET A 1 11.96 2.80 0.10
C MET A 1 10.73 3.67 -0.26
N ARG A 2 10.07 4.33 0.71
CA ARG A 2 8.86 5.15 0.44
C ARG A 2 9.12 6.23 -0.62
N TYR A 3 10.22 6.96 -0.44
CA TYR A 3 10.59 8.07 -1.33
C TYR A 3 10.91 7.59 -2.74
N LEU A 4 11.54 6.42 -2.89
CA LEU A 4 11.82 5.84 -4.21
C LEU A 4 10.53 5.48 -4.96
N LYS A 5 9.54 4.87 -4.27
CA LYS A 5 8.23 4.58 -4.88
C LYS A 5 7.52 5.87 -5.33
N ALA A 6 7.59 6.93 -4.51
CA ALA A 6 7.00 8.23 -4.85
C ALA A 6 7.73 8.94 -6.01
N ILE A 7 9.07 8.91 -6.01
CA ILE A 7 9.90 9.48 -7.09
C ILE A 7 9.65 8.72 -8.40
N MET A 8 9.56 7.39 -8.36
CA MET A 8 9.22 6.58 -9.53
C MET A 8 7.84 6.93 -10.08
N LEU A 9 6.83 7.11 -9.21
CA LEU A 9 5.49 7.51 -9.61
C LEU A 9 5.47 8.92 -10.23
N ALA A 10 6.22 9.86 -9.66
CA ALA A 10 6.37 11.21 -10.20
C ALA A 10 7.08 11.21 -11.56
N LEU A 11 8.15 10.42 -11.71
CA LEU A 11 8.86 10.27 -12.98
C LEU A 11 7.94 9.65 -14.05
N LEU A 12 7.20 8.61 -13.69
CA LEU A 12 6.20 7.99 -14.55
C LEU A 12 5.18 9.03 -15.02
N PHE A 13 4.65 9.84 -14.10
CA PHE A 13 3.70 10.91 -14.42
C PHE A 13 4.27 11.92 -15.43
N VAL A 14 5.51 12.36 -15.24
CA VAL A 14 6.18 13.29 -16.16
C VAL A 14 6.37 12.66 -17.55
N VAL A 15 6.84 11.41 -17.61
CA VAL A 15 7.03 10.70 -18.89
C VAL A 15 5.69 10.51 -19.59
N SER A 16 4.64 10.12 -18.86
CA SER A 16 3.28 10.04 -19.40
C SER A 16 2.80 11.38 -19.94
N MET A 17 2.98 12.47 -19.19
CA MET A 17 2.61 13.81 -19.65
C MET A 17 3.33 14.19 -20.95
N LEU A 18 4.64 13.95 -21.03
CA LEU A 18 5.42 14.19 -22.25
C LEU A 18 4.92 13.36 -23.43
N PHE A 19 4.60 12.09 -23.19
CA PHE A 19 4.01 11.21 -24.20
C PHE A 19 2.70 11.79 -24.75
N PHE A 20 1.80 12.29 -23.89
CA PHE A 20 0.54 12.92 -24.32
C PHE A 20 0.76 14.17 -25.17
N VAL A 21 1.70 15.03 -24.78
CA VAL A 21 1.99 16.27 -25.52
C VAL A 21 2.61 15.95 -26.89
N GLN A 22 3.58 15.04 -26.93
CA GLN A 22 4.25 14.64 -28.17
C GLN A 22 3.32 13.91 -29.14
N ASN A 23 2.38 13.12 -28.62
CA ASN A 23 1.45 12.32 -29.41
C ASN A 23 0.05 12.97 -29.51
N ASN A 24 -0.06 14.28 -29.31
CA ASN A 24 -1.36 14.94 -29.27
C ASN A 24 -2.19 14.75 -30.56
N ALA A 25 -1.54 14.81 -31.73
CA ALA A 25 -2.21 14.62 -33.01
C ALA A 25 -2.87 13.22 -33.15
N PRO A 26 -2.14 12.09 -33.02
CA PRO A 26 -2.77 10.77 -33.07
C PRO A 26 -3.76 10.53 -31.93
N LEU A 27 -3.52 11.09 -30.74
CA LEU A 27 -4.42 10.96 -29.59
C LEU A 27 -5.71 11.79 -29.72
N SER A 28 -5.73 12.81 -30.57
CA SER A 28 -6.93 13.61 -30.85
C SER A 28 -7.86 12.97 -31.90
N THR A 29 -7.47 11.80 -32.44
CA THR A 29 -8.31 11.04 -33.36
C THR A 29 -9.59 10.59 -32.66
N SER A 30 -10.74 10.88 -33.29
CA SER A 30 -12.04 10.44 -32.82
C SER A 30 -12.21 8.94 -33.03
N ILE A 31 -12.49 8.21 -31.94
CA ILE A 31 -12.81 6.79 -31.96
C ILE A 31 -14.29 6.64 -31.58
N GLN A 32 -15.00 5.84 -32.37
CA GLN A 32 -16.31 5.33 -31.99
C GLN A 32 -16.14 3.90 -31.52
N LEU A 33 -16.59 3.62 -30.30
CA LEU A 33 -16.61 2.27 -29.78
C LEU A 33 -17.93 1.63 -30.19
N GLU A 34 -17.81 0.53 -30.91
CA GLU A 34 -18.96 -0.28 -31.29
C GLU A 34 -18.95 -1.57 -30.46
N PHE A 35 -20.10 -1.87 -29.87
CA PHE A 35 -20.35 -3.10 -29.16
C PHE A 35 -21.45 -3.87 -29.89
N LYS A 36 -21.02 -4.81 -30.73
CA LYS A 36 -21.88 -5.61 -31.60
C LYS A 36 -22.12 -6.99 -30.99
N LEU A 37 -23.34 -7.22 -30.52
CA LEU A 37 -23.86 -8.54 -30.15
C LEU A 37 -24.80 -9.05 -31.24
N ILE A 38 -25.11 -10.35 -31.21
CA ILE A 38 -25.93 -11.04 -32.24
C ILE A 38 -27.26 -10.33 -32.53
N THR A 39 -27.87 -9.67 -31.52
CA THR A 39 -29.16 -8.95 -31.64
C THR A 39 -29.07 -7.47 -31.26
N LEU A 40 -27.95 -7.01 -30.69
CA LEU A 40 -27.82 -5.69 -30.07
C LEU A 40 -26.60 -4.96 -30.64
N ASN A 41 -26.82 -3.79 -31.23
CA ASN A 41 -25.76 -2.91 -31.71
C ASN A 41 -25.75 -1.66 -30.84
N LEU A 42 -24.79 -1.54 -29.93
CA LEU A 42 -24.55 -0.30 -29.19
C LEU A 42 -23.39 0.44 -29.83
N ILE A 43 -23.61 1.70 -30.19
CA ILE A 43 -22.59 2.59 -30.77
C ILE A 43 -22.39 3.75 -29.81
N SER A 44 -21.14 4.01 -29.43
CA SER A 44 -20.80 5.15 -28.59
C SER A 44 -20.75 6.44 -29.42
N VAL A 45 -20.94 7.58 -28.74
CA VAL A 45 -20.59 8.89 -29.31
C VAL A 45 -19.10 8.88 -29.68
N PRO A 46 -18.69 9.51 -30.80
CA PRO A 46 -17.28 9.67 -31.13
C PRO A 46 -16.56 10.43 -30.02
N LEU A 47 -15.60 9.76 -29.38
CA LEU A 47 -14.79 10.33 -28.32
C LEU A 47 -13.32 10.30 -28.76
N PRO A 48 -12.56 11.39 -28.53
CA PRO A 48 -11.14 11.38 -28.79
C PRO A 48 -10.39 10.31 -27.98
N LEU A 49 -9.40 9.66 -28.61
CA LEU A 49 -8.59 8.62 -27.98
C LEU A 49 -7.94 9.08 -26.67
N TYR A 50 -7.51 10.33 -26.57
CA TYR A 50 -6.87 10.87 -25.36
C TYR A 50 -7.76 10.73 -24.11
N LEU A 51 -9.09 10.77 -24.23
CA LEU A 51 -9.99 10.61 -23.10
C LEU A 51 -9.93 9.20 -22.52
N PHE A 52 -9.84 8.17 -23.38
CA PHE A 52 -9.72 6.78 -22.94
C PHE A 52 -8.36 6.54 -22.27
N VAL A 53 -7.28 7.05 -22.87
CA VAL A 53 -5.94 6.94 -22.30
C VAL A 53 -5.88 7.68 -20.96
N LEU A 54 -6.47 8.87 -20.87
CA LEU A 54 -6.53 9.65 -19.63
C LEU A 54 -7.33 8.93 -18.54
N ALA A 55 -8.48 8.35 -18.88
CA ALA A 55 -9.29 7.57 -17.93
C ALA A 55 -8.53 6.34 -17.42
N ALA A 56 -7.87 5.59 -18.32
CA ALA A 56 -7.05 4.45 -17.94
C ALA A 56 -5.85 4.86 -17.05
N PHE A 57 -5.21 5.99 -17.37
CA PHE A 57 -4.11 6.54 -16.57
C PHE A 57 -4.59 6.94 -15.17
N LEU A 58 -5.72 7.65 -15.06
CA LEU A 58 -6.31 8.03 -13.79
C LEU A 58 -6.66 6.80 -12.93
N LEU A 59 -7.24 5.77 -13.53
CA LEU A 59 -7.50 4.49 -12.83
C LEU A 59 -6.19 3.88 -12.32
N GLY A 60 -5.14 3.85 -13.14
CA GLY A 60 -3.81 3.38 -12.73
C GLY A 60 -3.24 4.16 -11.54
N VAL A 61 -3.40 5.49 -11.52
CA VAL A 61 -3.00 6.35 -10.40
C VAL A 61 -3.80 6.01 -9.13
N VAL A 62 -5.12 5.89 -9.25
CA VAL A 62 -6.00 5.53 -8.11
C VAL A 62 -5.61 4.17 -7.54
N PHE A 63 -5.40 3.15 -8.37
CA PHE A 63 -4.96 1.84 -7.91
C PHE A 63 -3.57 1.89 -7.26
N SER A 64 -2.62 2.61 -7.86
CA SER A 64 -1.26 2.75 -7.31
C SER A 64 -1.27 3.42 -5.94
N LEU A 65 -2.04 4.50 -5.78
CA LEU A 65 -2.23 5.18 -4.49
C LEU A 65 -2.92 4.26 -3.48
N GLY A 66 -3.95 3.52 -3.91
CA GLY A 66 -4.63 2.51 -3.09
C GLY A 66 -3.67 1.45 -2.55
N PHE A 67 -2.82 0.88 -3.41
CA PHE A 67 -1.78 -0.07 -2.99
C PHE A 67 -0.80 0.53 -1.96
N LEU A 68 -0.33 1.76 -2.19
CA LEU A 68 0.55 2.44 -1.25
C LEU A 68 -0.10 2.69 0.12
N LEU A 69 -1.40 2.99 0.15
CA LEU A 69 -2.16 3.17 1.39
C LEU A 69 -2.38 1.84 2.11
N VAL A 70 -2.72 0.77 1.40
CA VAL A 70 -2.89 -0.57 1.99
C VAL A 70 -1.58 -1.07 2.60
N ASP A 71 -0.46 -0.91 1.88
CA ASP A 71 0.87 -1.21 2.41
C ASP A 71 1.11 -0.49 3.74
N ARG A 72 0.77 0.81 3.80
CA ARG A 72 0.93 1.65 5.00
C ARG A 72 0.11 1.17 6.17
N ILE A 73 -1.14 0.76 5.94
CA ILE A 73 -2.02 0.24 6.98
C ILE A 73 -1.49 -1.10 7.50
N ARG A 74 -1.11 -2.02 6.60
CA ARG A 74 -0.54 -3.32 6.96
C ARG A 74 0.71 -3.18 7.83
N LEU A 75 1.65 -2.33 7.41
CA LEU A 75 2.87 -2.02 8.18
C LEU A 75 2.56 -1.45 9.58
N GLY A 76 1.54 -0.59 9.70
CA GLY A 76 1.12 -0.04 10.99
C GLY A 76 0.51 -1.08 11.93
N LEU A 77 -0.26 -2.03 11.38
CA LEU A 77 -0.83 -3.14 12.14
C LEU A 77 0.24 -4.10 12.63
N GLU A 78 1.21 -4.43 11.77
CA GLU A 78 2.33 -5.33 12.10
C GLU A 78 3.21 -4.74 13.21
N LEU A 79 3.54 -3.45 13.14
CA LEU A 79 4.26 -2.74 14.21
C LEU A 79 3.51 -2.76 15.55
N LYS A 80 2.18 -2.60 15.50
CA LYS A 80 1.35 -2.62 16.72
C LYS A 80 1.28 -4.02 17.32
N ALA A 81 1.21 -5.06 16.50
CA ALA A 81 1.25 -6.45 16.94
C ALA A 81 2.61 -6.79 17.60
N LEU A 82 3.71 -6.40 16.95
CA LEU A 82 5.06 -6.64 17.47
C LEU A 82 5.33 -5.91 18.78
N ARG A 83 4.89 -4.64 18.91
CA ARG A 83 4.97 -3.90 20.18
C ARG A 83 4.23 -4.57 21.32
N ARG A 84 3.06 -5.16 21.06
CA ARG A 84 2.30 -5.89 22.09
C ARG A 84 3.03 -7.14 22.56
N GLN A 85 3.62 -7.89 21.63
CA GLN A 85 4.42 -9.07 21.96
C GLN A 85 5.69 -8.70 22.75
N TYR A 86 6.35 -7.60 22.38
CA TYR A 86 7.52 -7.12 23.12
C TYR A 86 7.15 -6.72 24.55
N ALA A 87 6.04 -6.01 24.74
CA ALA A 87 5.56 -5.62 26.07
C ALA A 87 5.21 -6.83 26.94
N SER A 88 4.55 -7.85 26.39
CA SER A 88 4.26 -9.07 27.16
C SER A 88 5.53 -9.83 27.54
N LEU A 89 6.51 -9.91 26.63
CA LEU A 89 7.81 -10.53 26.92
C LEU A 89 8.59 -9.77 27.99
N GLU A 90 8.51 -8.43 27.98
CA GLU A 90 9.13 -7.57 28.98
C GLU A 90 8.49 -7.81 30.36
N ASP A 91 7.16 -7.86 30.43
CA ASP A 91 6.42 -8.18 31.66
C ASP A 91 6.77 -9.57 32.20
N GLU A 92 6.87 -10.59 31.34
CA GLU A 92 7.27 -11.95 31.71
C GLU A 92 8.72 -11.99 32.23
N ALA A 93 9.64 -11.30 31.57
CA ALA A 93 11.03 -11.19 32.02
C ALA A 93 11.12 -10.48 33.37
N LEU A 94 10.30 -9.45 33.60
CA LEU A 94 10.25 -8.71 34.87
C LEU A 94 9.67 -9.60 35.98
N ALA A 95 8.60 -10.33 35.70
CA ALA A 95 8.01 -11.31 36.62
C ALA A 95 9.02 -12.41 37.02
N LEU A 96 9.77 -12.96 36.05
CA LEU A 96 10.84 -13.94 36.28
C LEU A 96 11.99 -13.40 37.14
N ARG A 97 12.32 -12.11 37.02
CA ARG A 97 13.35 -11.47 37.86
C ARG A 97 12.85 -11.17 39.27
N THR A 98 11.55 -10.99 39.46
CA THR A 98 10.93 -10.77 40.77
C THR A 98 10.52 -12.06 41.50
N LEU A 99 10.60 -13.22 40.84
CA LEU A 99 10.39 -14.52 41.48
C LEU A 99 11.45 -14.77 42.57
N PRO A 100 11.09 -15.32 43.74
CA PRO A 100 11.93 -15.41 44.94
C PRO A 100 13.01 -16.51 44.84
N LEU A 101 13.43 -16.88 43.63
CA LEU A 101 14.53 -17.84 43.40
C LEU A 101 15.91 -17.20 43.58
N ASN A 102 15.97 -15.87 43.75
CA ASN A 102 17.20 -15.11 44.01
C ASN A 102 17.30 -14.58 45.46
N GLN A 103 16.43 -15.04 46.36
CA GLN A 103 16.66 -14.86 47.80
C GLN A 103 17.72 -15.88 48.21
N PRO A 104 18.90 -15.47 48.71
CA PRO A 104 19.83 -16.41 49.32
C PRO A 104 19.05 -17.12 50.44
N GLU A 105 18.96 -18.43 50.30
CA GLU A 105 18.27 -19.36 51.17
C GLU A 105 18.64 -19.06 52.64
N ASN A 106 17.82 -18.26 53.33
CA ASN A 106 17.97 -18.08 54.78
C ASN A 106 17.39 -19.32 55.45
N LYS A 107 18.18 -20.39 55.50
CA LYS A 107 17.86 -21.57 56.31
C LYS A 107 17.72 -21.12 57.76
N PRO A 108 16.59 -21.39 58.44
CA PRO A 108 16.54 -21.19 59.87
C PRO A 108 17.54 -22.17 60.51
N HIS A 109 18.50 -21.63 61.25
CA HIS A 109 19.33 -22.45 62.12
C HIS A 109 18.43 -23.17 63.13
N PRO A 110 18.42 -24.52 63.17
CA PRO A 110 17.79 -25.23 64.27
C PRO A 110 18.62 -24.94 65.53
N GLY A 111 17.92 -24.66 66.62
CA GLY A 111 18.44 -23.88 67.73
C GLY A 111 19.66 -24.42 68.46
N VAL A 112 20.33 -23.49 69.13
CA VAL A 112 20.92 -23.62 70.48
C VAL A 112 20.80 -22.26 71.15
#